data_AF-A0A7Y3ZDR6-F1
#
_entry.id   AF-A0A7Y3ZDR6-F1
#
_cell.length_a   1.000
_cell.length_b   1.000
_cell.length_c   1.000
_cell.angle_alpha   90.00
_cell.angle_beta   90.00
_cell.angle_gamma   90.00
#
_symmetry.space_group_name_H-M   'P 1'
#
loop_
_entity.id
_entity.type
_entity.pdbx_description
1 polymer ?
#
loop_
_entity_poly.entity_id
_entity_poly.type
_entity_poly.pdbx_seq_one_letter_code
_entity_poly.pdbx_strand_id
1 'polypeptide(L)'
;MFMMNKDMATAYSHLEFSGRFLGQELLKIGESGFGEKYGCVFLKACMNIETNVSVDDFPDKTGYECFMNSINIDDYVEADYLIHGILLTRKVFSHWNKEKREQDLLAILSLDEFGLNIKFHLQRSGEQLLSDELNDYEESIMVVDSSDSEFN
;
A
#
# COMPACT_ATOMS: atom_id res chain seq x y z
N MET A 1 -1.67 12.18 -6.11
CA MET A 1 -0.66 12.43 -5.05
C MET A 1 0.42 11.39 -5.22
N PHE A 2 1.65 11.85 -5.37
CA PHE A 2 2.82 10.99 -5.44
C PHE A 2 3.99 11.71 -4.78
N MET A 3 4.44 11.18 -3.65
CA MET A 3 5.45 11.80 -2.80
C MET A 3 6.40 10.72 -2.29
N MET A 4 7.66 11.10 -2.10
CA MET A 4 8.68 10.26 -1.50
C MET A 4 9.58 11.12 -0.63
N ASN A 5 10.14 10.52 0.43
CA ASN A 5 11.29 11.12 1.08
C ASN A 5 12.55 10.92 0.24
N LYS A 6 13.65 11.57 0.65
CA LYS A 6 14.91 11.56 -0.10
C LYS A 6 15.49 10.16 -0.30
N ASP A 7 15.38 9.31 0.70
CA ASP A 7 15.97 7.97 0.68
C ASP A 7 15.18 7.05 -0.25
N MET A 8 13.86 7.09 -0.18
CA MET A 8 12.99 6.39 -1.12
C MET A 8 13.17 6.89 -2.56
N ALA A 9 13.30 8.19 -2.79
CA ALA A 9 13.56 8.73 -4.13
C ALA A 9 14.88 8.20 -4.72
N THR A 10 15.90 8.04 -3.87
CA THR A 10 17.19 7.44 -4.27
C THR A 10 17.00 5.97 -4.63
N ALA A 11 16.36 5.17 -3.77
CA ALA A 11 16.08 3.76 -4.03
C ALA A 11 15.24 3.57 -5.30
N TYR A 12 14.22 4.39 -5.49
CA TYR A 12 13.32 4.37 -6.65
C TYR A 12 14.05 4.65 -7.96
N SER A 13 15.00 5.59 -7.95
CA SER A 13 15.74 6.00 -9.16
C SER A 13 16.64 4.90 -9.75
N HIS A 14 16.92 3.84 -8.98
CA HIS A 14 17.76 2.73 -9.39
C HIS A 14 16.97 1.49 -9.85
N LEU A 15 15.64 1.58 -9.91
CA LEU A 15 14.79 0.43 -10.25
C LEU A 15 14.76 0.14 -11.75
N GLU A 16 14.89 -1.14 -12.09
CA GLU A 16 14.78 -1.65 -13.45
C GLU A 16 13.61 -2.65 -13.53
N PHE A 17 12.49 -2.21 -14.09
CA PHE A 17 11.27 -3.03 -14.20
C PHE A 17 11.29 -4.03 -15.35
N SER A 18 12.23 -3.91 -16.28
CA SER A 18 12.27 -4.77 -17.47
C SER A 18 12.42 -6.24 -17.09
N GLY A 19 11.47 -7.07 -17.53
CA GLY A 19 11.43 -8.50 -17.25
C GLY A 19 11.12 -8.86 -15.80
N ARG A 20 10.70 -7.91 -14.96
CA ARG A 20 10.24 -8.17 -13.58
C ARG A 20 8.76 -8.49 -13.56
N PHE A 21 8.38 -9.46 -12.74
CA PHE A 21 7.00 -9.92 -12.59
C PHE A 21 6.66 -10.08 -11.12
N LEU A 22 5.38 -9.85 -10.81
CA LEU A 22 4.88 -10.07 -9.47
C LEU A 22 4.86 -11.57 -9.16
N GLY A 23 5.40 -11.97 -8.00
CA GLY A 23 5.34 -13.36 -7.54
C GLY A 23 3.90 -13.86 -7.44
N GLN A 24 3.67 -15.16 -7.59
CA GLN A 24 2.30 -15.70 -7.69
C GLN A 24 1.42 -15.39 -6.48
N GLU A 25 1.98 -15.39 -5.27
CA GLU A 25 1.23 -15.10 -4.05
C GLU A 25 0.83 -13.63 -3.96
N LEU A 26 1.78 -12.72 -4.20
CA LEU A 26 1.52 -11.29 -4.31
C LEU A 26 0.51 -10.97 -5.43
N LEU A 27 0.58 -11.69 -6.56
CA LEU A 27 -0.39 -11.54 -7.64
C LEU A 27 -1.80 -11.91 -7.18
N LYS A 28 -1.97 -13.01 -6.44
CA LYS A 28 -3.27 -13.39 -5.87
C LYS A 28 -3.79 -12.33 -4.91
N ILE A 29 -2.92 -11.70 -4.11
CA ILE A 29 -3.29 -10.60 -3.21
C ILE A 29 -3.81 -9.41 -4.03
N GLY A 30 -3.05 -8.97 -5.03
CA GLY A 30 -3.44 -7.87 -5.90
C GLY A 30 -4.69 -8.13 -6.75
N GLU A 31 -5.04 -9.39 -6.98
CA GLU A 31 -6.26 -9.82 -7.70
C GLU A 31 -7.44 -10.15 -6.79
N SER A 32 -7.26 -10.09 -5.47
CA SER A 32 -8.31 -10.49 -4.53
C SER A 32 -9.53 -9.56 -4.56
N GLY A 33 -9.35 -8.33 -5.05
CA GLY A 33 -10.37 -7.28 -5.05
C GLY A 33 -10.67 -6.78 -3.64
N PHE A 34 -11.81 -6.10 -3.49
CA PHE A 34 -12.11 -5.35 -2.27
C PHE A 34 -13.39 -5.82 -1.59
N GLY A 35 -13.43 -5.70 -0.27
CA GLY A 35 -14.63 -5.87 0.55
C GLY A 35 -14.79 -4.69 1.50
N GLU A 36 -16.02 -4.41 1.89
CA GLU A 36 -16.36 -3.28 2.75
C GLU A 36 -16.92 -3.75 4.09
N LYS A 37 -16.45 -3.15 5.19
CA LYS A 37 -16.96 -3.41 6.53
C LYS A 37 -16.79 -2.18 7.40
N TYR A 38 -17.82 -1.80 8.16
CA TYR A 38 -17.79 -0.62 9.05
C TYR A 38 -17.44 0.71 8.36
N GLY A 39 -17.76 0.83 7.06
CA GLY A 39 -17.40 1.99 6.24
C GLY A 39 -15.90 2.11 5.93
N CYS A 40 -15.17 1.01 6.09
CA CYS A 40 -13.79 0.83 5.65
C CYS A 40 -13.74 -0.11 4.44
N VAL A 41 -12.69 0.02 3.64
CA VAL A 41 -12.38 -0.82 2.49
C VAL A 41 -11.16 -1.68 2.81
N PHE A 42 -11.28 -2.97 2.51
CA PHE A 42 -10.22 -3.94 2.73
C PHE A 42 -9.91 -4.74 1.47
N LEU A 43 -8.64 -5.07 1.27
CA LEU A 43 -8.26 -6.13 0.34
C LEU A 43 -8.86 -7.46 0.83
N LYS A 44 -9.55 -8.21 -0.05
CA LYS A 44 -10.17 -9.48 0.37
C LYS A 44 -9.14 -10.49 0.89
N ALA A 45 -7.92 -10.46 0.37
CA ALA A 45 -6.81 -11.26 0.89
C ALA A 45 -6.53 -11.00 2.37
N CYS A 46 -6.69 -9.75 2.82
CA CYS A 46 -6.45 -9.33 4.21
C CYS A 46 -7.65 -9.57 5.13
N MET A 47 -8.88 -9.63 4.59
CA MET A 47 -10.10 -9.80 5.39
C MET A 47 -10.23 -11.17 6.07
N ASN A 48 -9.56 -12.20 5.54
CA ASN A 48 -9.64 -13.57 6.08
C ASN A 48 -8.64 -13.81 7.22
N ILE A 49 -7.83 -12.81 7.57
CA ILE A 49 -6.88 -12.90 8.67
C ILE A 49 -7.65 -12.64 9.97
N GLU A 50 -7.66 -13.65 10.86
CA GLU A 50 -8.23 -13.47 12.20
C GLU A 50 -7.35 -12.50 13.00
N THR A 51 -7.92 -11.38 13.40
CA THR A 51 -7.28 -10.40 14.28
C THR A 51 -8.11 -10.26 15.56
N ASN A 52 -7.46 -9.86 16.64
CA ASN A 52 -8.10 -9.57 17.92
C ASN A 52 -8.53 -8.09 18.05
N VAL A 53 -8.42 -7.32 16.96
CA VAL A 53 -8.73 -5.89 16.95
C VAL A 53 -10.09 -5.62 16.34
N SER A 54 -10.71 -4.54 16.78
CA SER A 54 -11.97 -4.00 16.30
C SER A 54 -11.77 -2.57 15.80
N VAL A 55 -12.76 -2.04 15.08
CA VAL A 55 -12.72 -0.64 14.61
C VAL A 55 -12.66 0.35 15.78
N ASP A 56 -13.18 -0.01 16.95
CA ASP A 56 -13.22 0.84 18.14
C ASP A 56 -11.85 0.96 18.83
N ASP A 57 -10.88 0.11 18.44
CA ASP A 57 -9.49 0.17 18.95
C ASP A 57 -8.65 1.23 18.24
N PHE A 58 -9.19 1.90 17.20
CA PHE A 58 -8.50 2.90 16.40
C PHE A 58 -9.18 4.27 16.53
N PRO A 59 -8.41 5.37 16.50
CA PRO A 59 -8.96 6.73 16.59
C PRO A 59 -9.80 7.10 15.36
N ASP A 60 -9.50 6.51 14.21
CA ASP A 60 -10.18 6.73 12.94
C ASP A 60 -10.16 5.49 12.04
N LYS A 61 -10.83 5.60 10.87
CA LYS A 61 -10.94 4.50 9.90
C LYS A 61 -9.65 4.28 9.13
N THR A 62 -8.88 5.34 8.89
CA THR A 62 -7.59 5.25 8.21
C THR A 62 -6.61 4.36 8.98
N GLY A 63 -6.51 4.52 10.30
CA GLY A 63 -5.68 3.66 11.15
C GLY A 63 -6.12 2.19 11.08
N TYR A 64 -7.42 1.93 11.15
CA TYR A 64 -7.95 0.56 11.06
C TYR A 64 -7.72 -0.07 9.68
N GLU A 65 -7.94 0.67 8.60
CA GLU A 65 -7.64 0.22 7.23
C GLU A 65 -6.16 -0.08 7.05
N CYS A 66 -5.29 0.82 7.51
CA CYS A 66 -3.85 0.65 7.42
C CYS A 66 -3.35 -0.56 8.21
N PHE A 67 -3.98 -0.88 9.34
CA PHE A 67 -3.66 -2.08 10.11
C PHE A 67 -4.06 -3.35 9.35
N MET A 68 -5.29 -3.41 8.85
CA MET A 68 -5.80 -4.61 8.17
C MET A 68 -5.18 -4.79 6.77
N ASN A 69 -5.05 -3.72 5.99
CA ASN A 69 -4.45 -3.74 4.65
C ASN A 69 -2.93 -3.53 4.69
N SER A 70 -2.28 -4.09 5.70
CA SER A 70 -0.82 -4.09 5.84
C SER A 70 -0.26 -5.36 5.21
N ILE A 71 0.69 -5.22 4.29
CA ILE A 71 1.34 -6.34 3.61
C ILE A 71 2.85 -6.15 3.69
N ASN A 72 3.55 -7.07 4.35
CA ASN A 72 5.01 -7.15 4.27
C ASN A 72 5.39 -7.94 3.02
N ILE A 73 6.22 -7.38 2.15
CA ILE A 73 6.62 -8.01 0.89
C ILE A 73 7.68 -9.10 1.11
N ASP A 74 8.52 -8.91 2.12
CA ASP A 74 9.53 -9.87 2.59
C ASP A 74 8.92 -11.20 3.07
N ASP A 75 7.63 -11.25 3.42
CA ASP A 75 6.92 -12.51 3.69
C ASP A 75 6.72 -13.38 2.42
N TYR A 76 6.91 -12.84 1.22
CA TYR A 76 6.57 -13.50 -0.06
C TYR A 76 7.72 -13.61 -1.06
N VAL A 77 8.78 -12.82 -0.91
CA VAL A 77 9.94 -12.80 -1.80
C VAL A 77 11.22 -12.59 -1.00
N GLU A 78 12.36 -13.03 -1.54
CA GLU A 78 13.66 -12.98 -0.86
C GLU A 78 14.51 -11.74 -1.24
N ALA A 79 14.10 -11.01 -2.28
CA ALA A 79 14.84 -9.86 -2.82
C ALA A 79 13.92 -8.96 -3.66
N ASP A 80 14.47 -7.84 -4.15
CA ASP A 80 13.76 -6.89 -5.02
C ASP A 80 12.45 -6.35 -4.40
N TYR A 81 12.42 -6.17 -3.07
CA TYR A 81 11.22 -5.82 -2.31
C TYR A 81 10.48 -4.62 -2.88
N LEU A 82 11.21 -3.54 -3.17
CA LEU A 82 10.62 -2.31 -3.72
C LEU A 82 9.97 -2.54 -5.09
N ILE A 83 10.60 -3.32 -5.98
CA ILE A 83 10.02 -3.67 -7.29
C ILE A 83 8.73 -4.45 -7.10
N HIS A 84 8.76 -5.47 -6.24
CA HIS A 84 7.58 -6.28 -5.94
C HIS A 84 6.45 -5.46 -5.32
N GLY A 85 6.79 -4.53 -4.43
CA GLY A 85 5.80 -3.63 -3.84
C GLY A 85 5.16 -2.69 -4.84
N ILE A 86 5.94 -2.08 -5.72
CA ILE A 86 5.40 -1.20 -6.78
C ILE A 86 4.51 -1.98 -7.74
N LEU A 87 4.92 -3.19 -8.14
CA LEU A 87 4.12 -4.06 -9.00
C LEU A 87 2.81 -4.50 -8.31
N LEU A 88 2.85 -4.77 -7.01
CA LEU A 88 1.65 -5.05 -6.22
C LEU A 88 0.72 -3.85 -6.18
N THR A 89 1.23 -2.66 -5.84
CA THR A 89 0.46 -1.42 -5.79
C THR A 89 -0.20 -1.11 -7.12
N ARG A 90 0.53 -1.21 -8.24
CA ARG A 90 -0.04 -1.09 -9.60
C ARG A 90 -1.20 -2.06 -9.84
N LYS A 91 -1.04 -3.32 -9.41
CA LYS A 91 -2.09 -4.34 -9.58
C LYS A 91 -3.34 -4.02 -8.76
N VAL A 92 -3.15 -3.61 -7.51
CA VAL A 92 -4.23 -3.19 -6.59
C VAL A 92 -4.96 -1.97 -7.15
N PHE A 93 -4.24 -0.93 -7.57
CA PHE A 93 -4.83 0.29 -8.15
C PHE A 93 -5.56 0.00 -9.46
N SER A 94 -5.00 -0.84 -10.34
CA SER A 94 -5.70 -1.29 -11.55
C SER A 94 -7.03 -1.98 -11.24
N HIS A 95 -7.12 -2.74 -10.15
CA HIS A 95 -8.39 -3.33 -9.71
C HIS A 95 -9.32 -2.28 -9.10
N TRP A 96 -8.80 -1.37 -8.27
CA TRP A 96 -9.56 -0.29 -7.65
C TRP A 96 -10.25 0.60 -8.70
N ASN A 97 -9.48 1.05 -9.69
CA ASN A 97 -9.95 1.97 -10.73
C ASN A 97 -11.00 1.36 -11.66
N LYS A 98 -11.04 0.03 -11.79
CA LYS A 98 -12.11 -0.67 -12.52
C LYS A 98 -13.46 -0.57 -11.81
N GLU A 99 -13.48 -0.38 -10.49
CA GLU A 99 -14.71 -0.22 -9.72
C GLU A 99 -15.34 1.19 -9.89
N LYS A 100 -14.64 2.13 -10.53
CA LYS A 100 -15.11 3.49 -10.86
C LYS A 100 -15.68 4.24 -9.65
N ARG A 101 -14.99 4.13 -8.52
CA ARG A 101 -15.34 4.83 -7.28
C ARG A 101 -14.91 6.29 -7.35
N GLU A 102 -15.60 7.14 -6.60
CA GLU A 102 -15.26 8.58 -6.52
C GLU A 102 -14.06 8.85 -5.62
N GLN A 103 -13.69 7.89 -4.76
CA GLN A 103 -12.64 8.02 -3.78
C GLN A 103 -11.36 7.34 -4.27
N ASP A 104 -10.22 7.98 -4.02
CA ASP A 104 -8.92 7.40 -4.29
C ASP A 104 -8.48 6.45 -3.18
N LEU A 105 -7.78 5.39 -3.58
CA LEU A 105 -7.06 4.50 -2.69
C LEU A 105 -5.62 4.99 -2.59
N LEU A 106 -5.12 5.13 -1.37
CA LEU A 106 -3.74 5.48 -1.06
C LEU A 106 -2.95 4.22 -0.73
N ALA A 107 -1.69 4.22 -1.14
CA ALA A 107 -0.67 3.25 -0.74
C ALA A 107 0.49 3.98 -0.08
N ILE A 108 0.91 3.48 1.08
CA ILE A 108 2.11 3.92 1.80
C ILE A 108 3.09 2.76 1.78
N LEU A 109 4.23 2.96 1.11
CA LEU A 109 5.32 2.00 1.01
C LEU A 109 6.43 2.46 1.95
N SER A 110 6.79 1.61 2.91
CA SER A 110 7.84 1.86 3.91
C SER A 110 8.92 0.79 3.76
N LEU A 111 10.12 1.20 3.31
CA LEU A 111 11.26 0.34 3.06
C LEU A 111 12.34 0.59 4.11
N ASP A 112 12.83 -0.48 4.73
CA ASP A 112 13.94 -0.44 5.68
C ASP A 112 14.96 -1.56 5.37
N GLU A 113 15.85 -1.85 6.33
CA GLU A 113 16.86 -2.90 6.18
C GLU A 113 16.30 -4.33 6.25
N PHE A 114 15.09 -4.51 6.75
CA PHE A 114 14.45 -5.81 6.96
C PHE A 114 13.51 -6.17 5.81
N GLY A 115 12.84 -5.20 5.20
CA GLY A 115 11.84 -5.48 4.19
C GLY A 115 11.09 -4.26 3.67
N LEU A 116 9.97 -4.53 3.02
CA LEU A 116 9.05 -3.49 2.57
C LEU A 116 7.66 -3.78 3.11
N ASN A 117 7.12 -2.85 3.89
CA ASN A 117 5.73 -2.86 4.30
C ASN A 117 4.89 -1.92 3.41
N ILE A 118 3.71 -2.38 3.00
CA ILE A 118 2.75 -1.58 2.23
C ILE A 118 1.43 -1.53 2.98
N LYS A 119 0.91 -0.31 3.17
CA LYS A 119 -0.40 -0.08 3.77
C LYS A 119 -1.33 0.58 2.76
N PHE A 120 -2.54 0.06 2.63
CA PHE A 120 -3.58 0.65 1.78
C PHE A 120 -4.73 1.22 2.60
N HIS A 121 -5.20 2.41 2.23
CA HIS A 121 -6.39 2.99 2.85
C HIS A 121 -7.11 3.93 1.89
N LEU A 122 -8.39 4.19 2.16
CA LEU A 122 -9.13 5.21 1.42
C LEU A 122 -8.65 6.61 1.80
N GLN A 123 -8.55 7.49 0.81
CA GLN A 123 -8.34 8.90 1.06
C GLN A 123 -9.58 9.54 1.69
N ARG A 124 -9.43 10.10 2.89
CA ARG A 124 -10.51 10.80 3.61
C ARG A 124 -10.08 12.20 3.99
N SER A 125 -11.02 13.13 3.90
CA SER A 125 -10.80 14.50 4.35
C SER A 125 -10.64 14.53 5.87
N GLY A 126 -9.52 15.08 6.36
CA GLY A 126 -9.24 15.24 7.78
C GLY A 126 -8.64 14.01 8.48
N GLU A 127 -8.37 12.92 7.77
CA GLU A 127 -7.64 11.76 8.29
C GLU A 127 -6.27 11.68 7.59
N GLN A 128 -5.18 11.59 8.36
CA GLN A 128 -3.82 11.45 7.84
C GLN A 128 -3.07 10.43 8.71
N LEU A 129 -2.33 9.52 8.06
CA LEU A 129 -1.48 8.56 8.76
C LEU A 129 -0.06 9.09 8.98
N LEU A 130 0.47 9.84 8.01
CA LEU A 130 1.84 10.36 8.04
C LEU A 130 1.83 11.88 8.22
N SER A 131 2.91 12.39 8.81
CA SER A 131 3.24 13.81 8.78
C SER A 131 3.47 14.26 7.34
N ASP A 132 3.19 15.55 7.06
CA ASP A 132 3.55 16.17 5.78
C ASP A 132 5.09 16.23 5.59
N GLU A 133 5.86 16.19 6.68
CA GLU A 133 7.33 16.18 6.68
C GLU A 133 7.88 14.75 6.55
N LEU A 134 7.75 14.16 5.35
CA LEU A 134 8.20 12.77 5.09
C LEU A 134 9.71 12.52 5.33
N ASN A 135 10.54 13.56 5.32
CA ASN A 135 11.98 13.42 5.55
C ASN A 135 12.36 13.25 7.03
N ASP A 136 11.41 13.39 7.96
CA ASP A 136 11.64 13.15 9.39
C ASP A 136 11.55 11.65 9.74
N TYR A 137 11.08 10.82 8.80
CA TYR A 137 11.04 9.36 8.96
C TYR A 137 12.42 8.74 8.70
N GLU A 138 12.80 7.78 9.53
CA GLU A 138 14.03 7.01 9.35
C GLU A 138 13.90 6.01 8.19
N GLU A 139 12.70 5.47 7.96
CA GLU A 139 12.46 4.57 6.84
C GLU A 139 12.41 5.33 5.50
N SER A 140 12.68 4.63 4.41
CA SER A 140 12.39 5.13 3.07
C SER A 140 10.88 5.07 2.83
N ILE A 141 10.22 6.23 2.66
CA ILE A 141 8.76 6.33 2.52
C ILE A 141 8.35 6.80 1.13
N MET A 142 7.39 6.11 0.52
CA MET A 142 6.61 6.57 -0.65
C MET A 142 5.12 6.57 -0.32
N VAL A 143 4.44 7.64 -0.75
CA VAL A 143 2.98 7.75 -0.70
C VAL A 143 2.46 8.01 -2.10
N VAL A 144 1.54 7.17 -2.57
CA VAL A 144 0.94 7.30 -3.90
C VAL A 144 -0.55 6.99 -3.83
N ASP A 145 -1.36 7.67 -4.64
CA ASP A 145 -2.78 7.34 -4.79
C ASP A 145 -3.11 6.71 -6.15
N SER A 146 -4.29 6.10 -6.20
CA SER A 146 -4.80 5.38 -7.36
C SER A 146 -5.03 6.25 -8.59
N SER A 147 -5.04 7.57 -8.49
CA SER A 147 -5.18 8.47 -9.64
C SER A 147 -3.85 8.73 -10.36
N ASP A 148 -2.72 8.39 -9.74
CA ASP A 148 -1.40 8.66 -10.29
C ASP A 148 -1.11 7.84 -11.56
N SER A 149 -0.60 8.50 -12.59
CA SER A 149 -0.41 7.88 -13.91
C SER A 149 0.77 6.91 -13.97
N GLU A 150 1.75 7.00 -13.06
CA GLU A 150 2.89 6.09 -13.03
C GLU A 150 2.53 4.71 -12.42
N PHE A 151 1.43 4.68 -11.68
CA PHE A 151 0.89 3.47 -11.05
C PHE A 151 -0.36 2.90 -11.75
N ASN A 152 -0.73 3.45 -12.92
CA ASN A 152 -1.87 3.04 -13.74
C ASN A 152 -1.50 2.34 -15.05
#